data_AF-A0A2W6S6E1-F1
#
_entry.id   AF-A0A2W6S6E1-F1
#
_cell.length_a   1.000
_cell.length_b   1.000
_cell.length_c   1.000
_cell.angle_alpha   90.00
_cell.angle_beta   90.00
_cell.angle_gamma   90.00
#
_symmetry.space_group_name_H-M   'P 1'
#
loop_
_entity.id
_entity.type
_entity.pdbx_description
1 polymer ?
#
loop_
_entity_poly.entity_id
_entity_poly.type
_entity_poly.pdbx_seq_one_letter_code
_entity_poly.pdbx_strand_id
1 'polypeptide(L)'
;MPEDTRVLLAILLFDLAKDARCRARTSWEKRKAFLAAYWATVAVYAGHIARILAFEGRRRLSRKPFRIAQKGFPDIAASDWAEASRLYCERRDAVGEGASIFPDATVLLERVPVGRISYNGRIWPVGEWQPGDVPLYDNRTERADLV
;
A
#
# COMPACT_ATOMS: atom_id res chain seq x y z
N MET A 1 13.85 6.21 -17.70
CA MET A 1 13.55 5.90 -16.28
C MET A 1 13.79 4.43 -16.04
N PRO A 2 14.47 4.03 -14.95
CA PRO A 2 14.71 2.61 -14.61
C PRO A 2 13.40 1.82 -14.50
N GLU A 3 13.43 0.53 -14.84
CA GLU A 3 12.23 -0.32 -14.84
C GLU A 3 11.58 -0.41 -13.46
N ASP A 4 12.37 -0.64 -12.42
CA ASP A 4 11.91 -0.70 -11.03
C ASP A 4 11.21 0.61 -10.61
N THR A 5 11.77 1.76 -11.00
CA THR A 5 11.15 3.06 -10.72
C THR A 5 9.81 3.23 -11.46
N ARG A 6 9.68 2.70 -12.69
CA ARG A 6 8.41 2.76 -13.45
C ARG A 6 7.34 1.92 -12.78
N VAL A 7 7.70 0.73 -12.33
CA VAL A 7 6.79 -0.16 -11.60
C VAL A 7 6.35 0.48 -10.29
N LEU A 8 7.29 1.00 -9.50
CA LEU A 8 6.98 1.71 -8.25
C LEU A 8 6.03 2.88 -8.48
N LEU A 9 6.35 3.73 -9.47
CA LEU A 9 5.52 4.88 -9.80
C LEU A 9 4.13 4.47 -10.29
N ALA A 10 4.02 3.40 -11.10
CA ALA A 10 2.74 2.88 -11.55
C ALA A 10 1.88 2.40 -10.38
N ILE A 11 2.47 1.69 -9.41
CA ILE A 11 1.76 1.21 -8.22
C ILE A 11 1.26 2.39 -7.37
N LEU A 12 2.13 3.38 -7.12
CA LEU A 12 1.75 4.60 -6.38
C LEU A 12 0.64 5.39 -7.07
N LEU A 13 0.68 5.51 -8.40
CA LEU A 13 -0.36 6.18 -9.16
C LEU A 13 -1.69 5.41 -9.18
N PHE A 14 -1.65 4.07 -9.15
CA PHE A 14 -2.86 3.27 -8.97
C PHE A 14 -3.49 3.49 -7.59
N ASP A 15 -2.67 3.54 -6.54
CA ASP A 15 -3.12 3.79 -5.16
C ASP A 15 -3.71 5.20 -5.03
N LEU A 16 -3.02 6.22 -5.57
CA LEU A 16 -3.54 7.58 -5.66
C LEU A 16 -4.86 7.64 -6.43
N ALA A 17 -4.99 6.89 -7.53
CA ALA A 17 -6.23 6.83 -8.28
C ALA A 17 -7.38 6.19 -7.47
N LYS A 18 -7.09 5.23 -6.59
CA LYS A 18 -8.09 4.62 -5.68
C LYS A 18 -8.53 5.64 -4.63
N ASP A 19 -7.59 6.27 -3.91
CA ASP A 19 -7.88 7.31 -2.91
C ASP A 19 -8.67 8.48 -3.51
N ALA A 20 -8.24 8.98 -4.67
CA ALA A 20 -8.92 10.07 -5.37
C ALA A 20 -10.38 9.71 -5.75
N ARG A 21 -10.68 8.46 -6.13
CA ARG A 21 -12.08 8.02 -6.35
C ARG A 21 -12.90 8.05 -5.07
N CYS A 22 -12.35 7.59 -3.95
CA CYS A 22 -13.02 7.64 -2.66
C CYS A 22 -13.33 9.10 -2.28
N ARG A 23 -12.34 9.99 -2.37
CA ARG A 23 -12.51 11.43 -2.10
C ARG A 23 -13.51 12.10 -3.03
N ALA A 24 -13.53 11.72 -4.31
CA ALA A 24 -14.52 12.21 -5.26
C ALA A 24 -15.94 11.83 -4.83
N ARG A 25 -16.14 10.56 -4.45
CA ARG A 25 -17.42 10.04 -3.96
C ARG A 25 -17.87 10.73 -2.68
N THR A 26 -17.00 10.82 -1.67
CA THR A 26 -17.32 11.53 -0.42
C THR A 26 -17.63 13.01 -0.67
N SER A 27 -16.91 13.66 -1.58
CA SER A 27 -17.19 15.06 -1.95
C SER A 27 -18.54 15.20 -2.63
N TRP A 28 -18.92 14.25 -3.49
CA TRP A 28 -20.22 14.20 -4.14
C TRP A 28 -21.35 14.04 -3.12
N GLU A 29 -21.22 13.08 -2.20
CA GLU A 29 -22.17 12.83 -1.11
C GLU A 29 -22.34 14.06 -0.21
N LYS A 30 -21.25 14.80 0.05
CA LYS A 30 -21.26 16.07 0.79
C LYS A 30 -21.70 17.29 -0.04
N ARG A 31 -22.22 17.09 -1.25
CA ARG A 31 -22.71 18.14 -2.18
C ARG A 31 -21.64 19.15 -2.60
N LYS A 32 -20.36 18.74 -2.60
CA LYS A 32 -19.22 19.56 -3.05
C LYS A 32 -18.85 19.22 -4.49
N ALA A 33 -19.72 19.61 -5.44
CA ALA A 33 -19.63 19.18 -6.84
C ALA A 33 -18.29 19.48 -7.52
N PHE A 34 -17.75 20.71 -7.39
CA PHE A 34 -16.46 21.06 -7.99
C PHE A 34 -15.30 20.25 -7.43
N LEU A 35 -15.30 20.01 -6.11
CA LEU A 35 -14.27 19.19 -5.47
C LEU A 35 -14.38 17.72 -5.88
N ALA A 36 -15.61 17.21 -6.06
CA ALA A 36 -15.84 15.87 -6.59
C ALA A 36 -15.29 15.72 -8.02
N ALA A 37 -15.56 16.70 -8.90
CA ALA A 37 -15.05 16.72 -10.26
C ALA A 37 -13.51 16.80 -10.31
N TYR A 38 -12.90 17.61 -9.44
CA TYR A 38 -11.46 17.69 -9.29
C TYR A 38 -10.85 16.33 -8.93
N TRP A 39 -11.34 15.68 -7.86
CA TRP A 39 -10.83 14.38 -7.44
C TRP A 39 -11.08 13.28 -8.47
N ALA A 40 -12.22 13.30 -9.16
CA ALA A 40 -12.50 12.38 -10.26
C ALA A 40 -11.48 12.55 -11.41
N THR A 41 -11.13 13.79 -11.73
CA THR A 41 -10.11 14.11 -12.74
C THR A 41 -8.74 13.58 -12.34
N VAL A 42 -8.33 13.81 -11.09
CA VAL A 42 -7.08 13.25 -10.53
C VAL A 42 -7.06 11.72 -10.67
N ALA A 43 -8.16 11.05 -10.31
CA ALA A 43 -8.26 9.60 -10.41
C ALA A 43 -8.10 9.07 -11.84
N VAL A 44 -8.66 9.78 -12.83
CA VAL A 44 -8.55 9.42 -14.24
C VAL A 44 -7.11 9.56 -14.72
N TYR A 45 -6.49 10.73 -14.51
CA TYR A 45 -5.13 10.98 -14.99
C TYR A 45 -4.10 10.08 -14.32
N ALA A 46 -4.17 9.93 -12.99
CA ALA A 46 -3.29 9.01 -12.27
C ALA A 46 -3.42 7.58 -12.82
N GLY A 47 -4.65 7.10 -13.04
CA GLY A 47 -4.89 5.78 -13.62
C GLY A 47 -4.40 5.63 -15.07
N HIS A 48 -4.45 6.69 -15.88
CA HIS A 48 -3.95 6.67 -17.25
C HIS A 48 -2.43 6.59 -17.29
N ILE A 49 -1.76 7.44 -16.51
CA ILE A 49 -0.30 7.45 -16.41
C ILE A 49 0.19 6.11 -15.85
N ALA A 50 -0.47 5.58 -14.82
CA ALA A 50 -0.13 4.27 -14.25
C ALA A 50 -0.21 3.14 -15.30
N ARG A 51 -1.26 3.13 -16.13
CA ARG A 51 -1.42 2.13 -17.20
C ARG A 51 -0.32 2.24 -18.27
N ILE A 52 0.09 3.45 -18.64
CA ILE A 52 1.17 3.66 -19.61
C ILE A 52 2.49 3.11 -19.03
N LEU A 53 2.81 3.49 -17.80
CA LEU A 53 4.03 3.04 -17.12
C LEU A 53 4.07 1.52 -16.91
N ALA A 54 2.92 0.89 -16.62
CA ALA A 54 2.79 -0.55 -16.46
C ALA A 54 2.81 -1.31 -17.80
N PHE A 55 2.49 -0.65 -18.91
CA PHE A 55 2.47 -1.27 -20.25
C PHE A 55 3.84 -1.22 -20.94
N GLU A 56 4.63 -0.16 -20.73
CA GLU A 56 5.98 -0.03 -21.31
C GLU A 56 6.99 -1.04 -20.73
N GLY A 57 6.81 -1.47 -19.47
CA GLY A 57 7.49 -2.63 -18.92
C GLY A 57 6.75 -3.89 -19.34
N ARG A 58 7.34 -4.76 -20.17
CA ARG A 58 6.70 -5.97 -20.74
C ARG A 58 6.33 -7.08 -19.72
N ARG A 59 6.13 -6.71 -18.46
CA ARG A 59 5.64 -7.58 -17.40
C ARG A 59 4.32 -6.98 -16.92
N ARG A 60 3.18 -7.63 -17.23
CA ARG A 60 1.91 -7.31 -16.56
C ARG A 60 2.21 -7.29 -15.07
N LEU A 61 2.08 -6.13 -14.42
CA LEU A 61 2.22 -6.02 -12.98
C LEU A 61 1.40 -7.15 -12.34
N SER A 62 2.04 -7.93 -11.48
CA SER A 62 1.34 -9.00 -10.76
C SER A 62 0.09 -8.41 -10.13
N ARG A 63 -1.04 -9.14 -10.15
CA ARG A 63 -2.25 -8.75 -9.39
C ARG A 63 -1.97 -8.60 -7.89
N LYS A 64 -0.84 -9.15 -7.44
CA LYS A 64 -0.28 -9.02 -6.10
C LYS A 64 1.17 -8.52 -6.20
N PRO A 65 1.39 -7.21 -6.38
CA PRO A 65 2.73 -6.66 -6.59
C PRO A 65 3.51 -6.50 -5.28
N PHE A 66 2.83 -6.55 -4.13
CA PHE A 66 3.44 -6.48 -2.82
C PHE A 66 3.93 -7.87 -2.41
N ARG A 67 5.13 -7.92 -1.82
CA ARG A 67 5.66 -9.10 -1.16
C ARG A 67 6.07 -8.78 0.26
N ILE A 68 5.72 -9.66 1.18
CA ILE A 68 6.06 -9.54 2.60
C ILE A 68 7.19 -10.53 2.84
N ALA A 69 8.41 -10.03 2.91
CA ALA A 69 9.58 -10.84 3.26
C ALA A 69 9.82 -10.77 4.76
N GLN A 70 9.97 -11.92 5.38
CA GLN A 70 10.15 -12.03 6.83
C GLN A 70 11.10 -13.19 7.13
N LYS A 71 12.10 -12.93 7.97
CA LYS A 71 13.10 -13.95 8.32
C LYS A 71 12.42 -15.14 8.99
N GLY A 72 12.71 -16.35 8.51
CA GLY A 72 12.16 -17.60 9.06
C GLY A 72 10.78 -17.98 8.53
N PHE A 73 10.18 -17.18 7.64
CA PHE A 73 8.87 -17.46 7.05
C PHE A 73 8.92 -17.39 5.52
N PRO A 74 8.03 -18.12 4.81
CA PRO A 74 7.90 -17.97 3.37
C PRO A 74 7.38 -16.57 3.00
N ASP A 75 7.81 -16.04 1.85
CA ASP A 75 7.30 -14.79 1.33
C ASP A 75 5.78 -14.87 1.06
N ILE A 76 5.02 -13.84 1.46
CA ILE A 76 3.59 -13.73 1.14
C ILE A 76 3.37 -12.67 0.07
N ALA A 77 2.56 -12.96 -0.95
CA ALA A 77 2.12 -11.98 -1.94
C ALA A 77 0.82 -11.27 -1.51
N ALA A 78 0.77 -9.95 -1.70
CA ALA A 78 -0.38 -9.09 -1.40
C ALA A 78 -0.70 -8.11 -2.56
N SER A 79 -1.97 -7.70 -2.67
CA SER A 79 -2.46 -6.78 -3.70
C SER A 79 -2.23 -5.31 -3.37
N ASP A 80 -2.29 -4.95 -2.09
CA ASP A 80 -2.17 -3.58 -1.60
C ASP A 80 -1.66 -3.56 -0.14
N TRP A 81 -1.49 -2.36 0.42
CA TRP A 81 -1.05 -2.15 1.80
C TRP A 81 -1.95 -2.81 2.83
N ALA A 82 -3.27 -2.76 2.61
CA ALA A 82 -4.28 -3.32 3.51
C ALA A 82 -4.20 -4.85 3.55
N GLU A 83 -4.17 -5.51 2.38
CA GLU A 83 -3.97 -6.96 2.31
C GLU A 83 -2.61 -7.35 2.91
N ALA A 84 -1.56 -6.54 2.68
CA ALA A 84 -0.23 -6.84 3.21
C ALA A 84 -0.20 -6.82 4.75
N SER A 85 -0.78 -5.79 5.35
CA SER A 85 -0.93 -5.69 6.81
C SER A 85 -1.77 -6.83 7.38
N ARG A 86 -2.91 -7.16 6.74
CA ARG A 86 -3.81 -8.23 7.17
C ARG A 86 -3.11 -9.59 7.18
N LEU A 87 -2.46 -9.97 6.08
CA LEU A 87 -1.76 -11.25 5.96
C LEU A 87 -0.60 -11.38 6.95
N TYR A 88 0.10 -10.27 7.22
CA TYR A 88 1.12 -10.23 8.28
C TYR A 88 0.51 -10.47 9.68
N CYS A 89 -0.58 -9.78 10.01
CA CYS A 89 -1.27 -9.95 11.29
C CYS A 89 -1.83 -11.37 11.45
N GLU A 90 -2.43 -11.94 10.42
CA GLU A 90 -2.93 -13.33 10.43
C GLU A 90 -1.80 -14.32 10.73
N ARG A 91 -0.62 -14.14 10.12
CA ARG A 91 0.57 -14.94 10.43
C ARG A 91 1.00 -14.77 11.89
N ARG A 92 1.15 -13.52 12.35
CA ARG A 92 1.54 -13.22 13.73
C ARG A 92 0.60 -13.90 14.72
N ASP A 93 -0.71 -13.77 14.50
CA ASP A 93 -1.74 -14.33 15.38
C ASP A 93 -1.75 -15.86 15.35
N ALA A 94 -1.44 -16.48 14.21
CA ALA A 94 -1.30 -17.93 14.10
C ALA A 94 -0.04 -18.48 14.80
N VAL A 95 1.05 -17.72 14.82
CA VAL A 95 2.30 -18.09 15.52
C VAL A 95 2.16 -17.88 17.03
N GLY A 96 1.46 -16.83 17.45
CA GLY A 96 1.18 -16.55 18.87
C GLY A 96 2.40 -16.04 19.67
N GLU A 97 3.49 -15.68 19.00
CA GLU A 97 4.69 -15.12 19.63
C GLU A 97 4.53 -13.63 19.94
N GLY A 98 5.11 -13.20 21.07
CA GLY A 98 5.13 -11.80 21.46
C GLY A 98 6.06 -10.93 20.61
N ALA A 99 5.89 -9.60 20.71
CA ALA A 99 6.61 -8.61 19.91
C ALA A 99 8.14 -8.63 20.03
N SER A 100 8.69 -9.16 21.13
CA SER A 100 10.13 -9.28 21.35
C SER A 100 10.77 -10.42 20.57
N ILE A 101 9.98 -11.39 20.11
CA ILE A 101 10.45 -12.63 19.47
C ILE A 101 10.04 -12.65 17.99
N PHE A 102 8.83 -12.16 17.69
CA PHE A 102 8.31 -12.18 16.34
C PHE A 102 9.08 -11.19 15.43
N PRO A 103 9.73 -11.66 14.36
CA PRO A 103 10.57 -10.80 13.54
C PRO A 103 9.75 -9.80 12.73
N ASP A 104 10.25 -8.57 12.62
CA ASP A 104 9.65 -7.57 11.72
C ASP A 104 9.68 -8.07 10.26
N ALA A 105 8.70 -7.66 9.47
CA ALA A 105 8.64 -7.95 8.04
C ALA A 105 8.93 -6.71 7.20
N THR A 106 9.51 -6.93 6.02
CA THR A 106 9.72 -5.90 5.00
C THR A 106 8.71 -6.07 3.88
N VAL A 107 8.06 -4.98 3.50
CA VAL A 107 7.22 -4.90 2.30
C VAL A 107 8.11 -4.55 1.12
N LEU A 108 8.10 -5.41 0.11
CA LEU A 108 8.73 -5.17 -1.17
C LEU A 108 7.66 -4.94 -2.24
N LEU A 109 7.93 -4.01 -3.14
CA LEU A 109 7.26 -3.92 -4.42
C LEU A 109 8.17 -4.52 -5.48
N GLU A 110 7.76 -5.64 -6.05
CA GLU A 110 8.61 -6.53 -6.86
C GLU A 110 9.88 -6.98 -6.10
N ARG A 111 10.96 -6.18 -6.17
CA ARG A 111 12.25 -6.41 -5.50
C ARG A 111 12.74 -5.22 -4.68
N VAL A 112 12.02 -4.11 -4.70
CA VAL A 112 12.45 -2.89 -4.02
C VAL A 112 11.78 -2.83 -2.65
N PRO A 113 12.54 -2.71 -1.54
CA PRO A 113 11.97 -2.51 -0.22
C PRO A 113 11.29 -1.13 -0.18
N VAL A 114 10.02 -1.10 0.22
CA VAL A 114 9.22 0.13 0.28
C VAL A 114 8.68 0.46 1.67
N GLY A 115 8.68 -0.51 2.58
CA GLY A 115 8.31 -0.23 3.96
C GLY A 115 8.62 -1.38 4.90
N ARG A 116 8.57 -1.10 6.21
CA ARG A 116 8.66 -2.10 7.28
C ARG A 116 7.29 -2.27 7.93
N ILE A 117 6.82 -3.50 8.08
CA ILE A 117 5.64 -3.80 8.89
C ILE A 117 6.09 -3.98 10.33
N SER A 118 5.58 -3.15 11.25
CA SER A 118 5.80 -3.34 12.68
C SER A 118 4.89 -4.43 13.24
N TYR A 119 5.21 -4.95 14.42
CA TYR A 119 4.41 -5.96 15.12
C TYR A 119 2.89 -5.68 15.15
N ASN A 120 2.47 -4.42 15.26
CA ASN A 120 1.05 -4.03 15.30
C ASN A 120 0.34 -4.04 13.94
N GLY A 121 1.06 -4.35 12.86
CA GLY A 121 0.56 -4.35 11.49
C GLY A 121 0.58 -2.99 10.81
N ARG A 122 1.18 -1.96 11.43
CA ARG A 122 1.41 -0.67 10.76
C ARG A 122 2.60 -0.77 9.82
N ILE A 123 2.52 -0.09 8.69
CA ILE A 123 3.59 -0.08 7.70
C ILE A 123 4.27 1.29 7.74
N TRP A 124 5.57 1.28 7.99
CA TRP A 124 6.42 2.45 8.15
C TRP A 124 7.34 2.63 6.94
N PRO A 125 7.82 3.86 6.67
CA PRO A 125 8.89 4.08 5.71
C PRO A 125 10.10 3.18 5.98
N VAL A 126 10.85 2.85 4.92
CA VAL A 126 12.12 2.13 5.08
C VAL A 126 13.13 3.06 5.74
N GLY A 127 13.76 2.59 6.83
CA GLY A 127 14.76 3.35 7.56
C GLY A 127 14.60 3.19 9.07
N GLU A 128 15.43 3.92 9.81
CA GLU A 128 15.25 4.06 11.26
C GLU A 128 14.04 4.95 11.54
N TRP A 129 13.19 4.52 12.46
CA TRP A 129 12.05 5.30 12.91
C TRP A 129 12.52 6.56 13.63
N GLN A 130 11.94 7.71 13.28
CA GLN A 130 12.16 8.97 13.98
C GLN A 130 10.90 9.46 14.71
N PRO A 131 11.05 10.15 15.86
CA PRO A 131 9.92 10.81 16.51
C PRO A 131 9.24 11.80 15.56
N GLY A 132 7.94 11.59 15.29
CA GLY A 132 7.15 12.41 14.37
C GLY A 132 6.87 11.76 13.01
N ASP A 133 7.51 10.62 12.71
CA ASP A 133 7.19 9.86 11.50
C ASP A 133 5.74 9.38 11.52
N VAL A 134 5.13 9.41 10.34
CA VAL A 134 3.77 8.91 10.11
C VAL A 134 3.87 7.59 9.35
N PRO A 135 3.08 6.56 9.73
CA PRO A 135 3.07 5.32 8.97
C PRO A 135 2.56 5.57 7.54
N LEU A 136 3.15 4.86 6.58
CA LEU A 136 2.64 4.78 5.20
C LEU A 136 1.24 4.18 5.17
N TYR A 137 0.96 3.28 6.11
CA TYR A 137 -0.35 2.67 6.27
C TYR A 137 -0.62 2.33 7.75
N ASP A 138 -1.76 2.79 8.26
CA ASP A 138 -2.27 2.44 9.59
C ASP A 138 -3.53 1.57 9.46
N ASN A 139 -3.42 0.31 9.87
CA ASN A 139 -4.54 -0.64 9.83
C ASN A 139 -5.64 -0.35 10.87
N ARG A 140 -5.40 0.58 11.81
CA ARG A 140 -6.40 1.00 12.80
C ARG A 140 -7.34 2.06 12.26
N THR A 141 -6.89 2.91 11.34
CA THR A 141 -7.75 3.93 10.74
C THR A 141 -8.77 3.31 9.80
N GLU A 142 -8.40 2.26 9.05
CA GLU A 142 -9.38 1.54 8.20
C GLU A 142 -10.47 0.81 9.00
N ARG A 143 -10.17 0.33 10.21
CA ARG A 143 -11.19 -0.30 11.07
C ARG A 143 -12.21 0.69 11.63
N ALA A 144 -11.88 1.98 11.71
CA ALA A 144 -12.77 3.00 12.23
C ALA A 144 -13.91 3.36 11.25
N ASP A 145 -13.73 3.11 9.96
CA ASP A 145 -14.74 3.39 8.91
C ASP A 145 -15.80 2.27 8.76
N LEU A 146 -15.72 1.22 9.58
CA LEU A 146 -16.64 0.07 9.59
C LEU A 146 -17.53 -0.01 10.85
N VAL A 147 -17.57 1.05 11.67
CA VAL A 147 -18.41 1.16 12.88
C VAL A 147 -19.41 2.29 12.74
#